data_AF-A0A1B7MDX9-F1
#
_entry.id   AF-A0A1B7MDX9-F1
#
_cell.length_a   1.000
_cell.length_b   1.000
_cell.length_c   1.000
_cell.angle_alpha   90.00
_cell.angle_beta   90.00
_cell.angle_gamma   90.00
#
_symmetry.space_group_name_H-M   'P 1'
#
loop_
_entity.id
_entity.type
_entity.pdbx_description
1 polymer ?
#
loop_
_entity_poly.entity_id
_entity_poly.type
_entity_poly.pdbx_seq_one_letter_code
_entity_poly.pdbx_strand_id
1 'polypeptide(L)' 'YHFVRTHVKNGTFELQYCPTEDNVADAFTKALPRPRLQKLHALMDLGSACGGVLNSDVT' A
#
# COMPACT_ATOMS: atom_id res chain seq x y z
N TYR A 1 -26.51 -3.43 13.35
CA TYR A 1 -25.73 -4.63 12.99
C TYR A 1 -24.30 -4.19 12.69
N HIS A 2 -23.30 -4.61 13.49
CA HIS A 2 -21.90 -4.18 13.32
C HIS A 2 -20.99 -5.38 13.15
N PHE A 3 -21.03 -6.01 11.98
CA PHE A 3 -20.29 -7.24 11.66
C PHE A 3 -18.82 -7.17 12.08
N VAL A 4 -18.09 -6.15 11.62
CA VAL A 4 -16.67 -5.96 11.93
C VAL A 4 -16.42 -5.82 13.44
N ARG A 5 -17.20 -4.96 14.13
CA ARG A 5 -17.04 -4.73 15.57
C ARG A 5 -17.31 -5.99 16.39
N THR A 6 -18.25 -6.83 15.98
CA THR A 6 -18.52 -8.12 16.65
C THR A 6 -17.33 -9.06 16.54
N HIS A 7 -16.70 -9.17 15.36
CA HIS A 7 -15.54 -10.06 15.17
C HIS A 7 -14.29 -9.56 15.91
N VAL A 8 -14.09 -8.24 15.98
CA VAL A 8 -13.04 -7.64 16.82
C VAL A 8 -13.29 -7.93 18.30
N LYS A 9 -14.53 -7.76 18.79
CA LYS A 9 -14.89 -8.07 20.18
C LYS A 9 -14.75 -9.56 20.53
N ASN A 10 -15.04 -10.43 19.55
CA ASN A 10 -14.92 -11.87 19.69
C ASN A 10 -13.47 -12.35 19.55
N GLY A 11 -12.51 -11.45 19.29
CA GLY A 11 -11.10 -11.80 19.15
C GLY A 11 -10.77 -12.59 17.87
N THR A 12 -11.64 -12.55 16.86
CA THR A 12 -11.39 -13.25 15.58
C THR A 12 -10.22 -12.61 14.82
N PHE A 13 -10.02 -11.30 14.97
CA PHE A 13 -8.85 -10.57 14.51
C PHE A 13 -8.69 -9.29 15.31
N GLU A 14 -7.48 -8.73 15.29
CA GLU A 14 -7.13 -7.49 15.97
C GLU A 14 -7.01 -6.33 14.97
N LEU A 15 -7.45 -5.15 15.38
CA LEU A 15 -7.34 -3.94 14.57
C LEU A 15 -6.15 -3.11 15.05
N GLN A 16 -5.08 -3.06 14.26
CA GLN A 16 -3.92 -2.21 14.53
C GLN A 16 -3.94 -0.99 13.61
N TYR A 17 -3.60 0.18 14.17
CA TYR A 17 -3.41 1.38 13.37
C TYR A 17 -2.10 1.27 12.57
N CYS A 18 -2.17 1.52 11.26
CA CYS A 18 -1.03 1.60 10.37
C CYS A 18 -1.00 2.99 9.71
N PRO A 19 0.09 3.76 9.87
CA PRO A 19 0.26 5.03 9.16
C PRO A 19 0.21 4.84 7.64
N THR A 20 -0.38 5.81 6.93
CA THR A 20 -0.51 5.73 5.47
C THR A 20 0.83 5.70 4.72
N GLU A 21 1.91 6.13 5.38
CA GLU A 21 3.26 6.09 4.79
C GLU A 21 3.89 4.69 4.82
N ASP A 22 3.40 3.83 5.70
CA ASP A 22 3.92 2.49 5.94
C ASP A 22 2.93 1.41 5.49
N ASN A 23 1.71 1.81 5.10
CA ASN A 23 0.69 0.90 4.60
C ASN A 23 1.01 0.42 3.18
N VAL A 24 1.82 -0.64 3.10
CA VAL A 24 2.24 -1.27 1.84
C VAL A 24 1.07 -1.72 0.95
N ALA A 25 -0.11 -2.01 1.51
CA ALA A 25 -1.31 -2.35 0.74
C ALA A 25 -1.80 -1.19 -0.15
N ASP A 26 -1.46 0.06 0.20
CA ASP A 26 -1.80 1.22 -0.61
C ASP A 26 -1.09 1.21 -1.97
N ALA A 27 0.09 0.57 -2.07
CA ALA A 27 0.81 0.43 -3.33
C ALA A 27 0.03 -0.40 -4.37
N PHE A 28 -0.79 -1.35 -3.92
CA PHE A 28 -1.56 -2.25 -4.80
C PHE A 28 -2.98 -1.77 -5.07
N THR A 29 -3.50 -0.86 -4.24
CA THR A 29 -4.93 -0.48 -4.25
C THR A 29 -5.16 0.97 -4.66
N LYS A 30 -4.13 1.81 -4.66
CA LYS A 30 -4.24 3.25 -4.96
C LYS A 30 -3.30 3.65 -6.11
N ALA A 31 -3.72 4.63 -6.90
CA ALA A 31 -2.86 5.31 -7.86
C ALA A 31 -2.00 6.36 -7.14
N LEU A 32 -0.86 5.95 -6.59
CA LEU A 32 0.05 6.82 -5.85
C LEU A 32 1.11 7.49 -6.74
N PRO A 33 1.56 8.71 -6.42
CA PRO A 33 2.68 9.34 -7.11
C PRO A 33 3.97 8.53 -6.88
N ARG A 34 4.86 8.53 -7.89
CA ARG A 34 6.08 7.71 -7.95
C ARG A 34 6.93 7.70 -6.66
N PRO A 35 7.20 8.84 -5.99
CA PRO A 35 8.03 8.82 -4.77
C PRO A 35 7.41 8.01 -3.64
N ARG A 36 6.08 8.05 -3.50
CA ARG A 36 5.36 7.31 -2.46
C ARG A 36 5.31 5.82 -2.77
N LEU A 37 5.08 5.46 -4.03
CA LEU A 37 5.11 4.07 -4.48
C LEU A 37 6.50 3.44 -4.26
N GLN A 38 7.57 4.17 -4.59
CA GLN A 38 8.95 3.73 -4.36
C GLN A 38 9.26 3.50 -2.88
N LYS A 39 8.81 4.40 -1.99
CA LYS A 39 8.94 4.21 -0.53
C LYS A 39 8.24 2.93 -0.08
N LEU A 40 7.00 2.68 -0.52
CA LEU A 40 6.25 1.47 -0.15
C LEU A 40 6.86 0.19 -0.73
N HIS A 41 7.43 0.23 -1.94
CA HIS A 41 8.14 -0.91 -2.53
C HIS A 41 9.41 -1.25 -1.75
N ALA A 42 10.18 -0.24 -1.34
CA ALA A 42 11.36 -0.44 -0.50
C ALA A 42 11.00 -1.05 0.86
N LEU A 43 9.87 -0.68 1.47
CA LEU A 43 9.38 -1.29 2.71
C LEU A 43 8.99 -2.77 2.55
N MET A 44 8.59 -3.20 1.35
CA MET A 44 8.29 -4.60 1.04
C MET A 44 9.52 -5.43 0.65
N ASP A 45 10.72 -4.83 0.70
CA ASP A 45 11.96 -5.38 0.14
C ASP A 45 11.82 -5.78 -1.34
N LEU A 46 10.84 -5.18 -2.03
CA LEU A 46 10.65 -5.29 -3.46
C LEU A 46 11.60 -4.27 -4.08
N GLY A 47 12.86 -4.69 -4.27
CA GLY A 47 13.89 -3.88 -4.90
C GLY A 47 13.34 -3.18 -6.15
N SER A 48 13.61 -1.86 -6.26
CA SER A 48 13.11 -0.97 -7.30
C SER A 48 12.93 -1.71 -8.63
N ALA A 49 11.69 -2.04 -8.97
CA ALA A 49 11.38 -2.58 -10.28
C ALA A 49 11.90 -1.57 -11.31
N CYS A 50 12.96 -1.95 -12.00
CA CYS A 50 13.54 -1.20 -13.08
C CYS A 50 12.49 -1.10 -14.20
N GLY A 51 11.85 0.07 -14.27
CA GLY A 51 11.35 0.67 -15.49
C GLY A 51 10.27 -0.10 -16.28
N GLY A 52 9.01 0.21 -16.00
CA GLY A 52 8.03 0.35 -17.08
C GLY A 52 8.27 1.70 -17.75
N VAL A 53 8.80 1.69 -18.97
CA VAL A 53 9.00 2.87 -19.83
C VAL A 53 7.66 3.60 -19.99
N LEU A 54 7.53 4.81 -19.45
CA LEU A 54 6.56 5.79 -19.96
C LEU A 54 7.35 6.67 -20.92
N ASN A 55 7.43 6.26 -22.19
CA ASN A 55 7.95 7.12 -23.23
C ASN A 55 6.83 8.11 -23.56
N SER A 56 6.91 9.30 -23.00
CA SER A 56 6.14 10.44 -23.45
C SER A 56 7.06 11.64 -23.45
N ASP A 57 8.07 11.63 -24.31
CA ASP A 57 8.82 12.81 -24.76
C ASP A 57 9.72 12.43 -25.95
N VAL A 58 9.12 12.21 -27.14
CA VAL A 58 9.76 12.56 -28.43
C VAL A 58 8.66 13.01 -29.40
N THR A 59 8.73 14.30 -29.76
CA THR A 59 7.95 15.12 -30.70
C THR A 59 6.63 15.71 -30.22
#